data_AF-A0A060HEU9-F1
#
_entry.id   AF-A0A060HEU9-F1
#
_cell.length_a   1.000
_cell.length_b   1.000
_cell.length_c   1.000
_cell.angle_alpha   90.00
_cell.angle_beta   90.00
_cell.angle_gamma   90.00
#
_symmetry.space_group_name_H-M   'P 1'
#
loop_
_entity.id
_entity.type
_entity.pdbx_description
1 polymer ?
#
loop_
_entity_poly.entity_id
_entity_poly.type
_entity_poly.pdbx_seq_one_letter_code
_entity_poly.pdbx_strand_id
1 'polypeptide(L)' 'MAVAVLLVPACRDVDIDAVSGKCAAVVWVPQPSMFPELSIADAQLIGAAILLLWAVAYVFRVLRKLF' A
#
# COMPACT_ATOMS: atom_id res chain seq x y z
N MET A 1 -10.91 13.37 3.90
CA MET A 1 -11.28 12.06 3.35
C MET A 1 -11.27 11.06 4.51
N ALA A 2 -12.33 10.28 4.72
CA ALA A 2 -12.37 9.30 5.80
C ALA A 2 -11.53 8.08 5.40
N VAL A 3 -10.49 7.76 6.18
CA VAL A 3 -9.68 6.57 5.99
C VAL A 3 -10.39 5.40 6.70
N ALA A 4 -10.80 4.39 5.94
CA ALA A 4 -11.34 3.16 6.52
C ALA A 4 -10.17 2.38 7.15
N VAL A 5 -10.15 2.28 8.48
CA VAL A 5 -9.14 1.50 9.20
C VAL A 5 -9.56 0.04 9.21
N LEU A 6 -8.79 -0.81 8.51
CA LEU A 6 -8.91 -2.26 8.66
C LEU A 6 -8.35 -2.66 10.02
N LEU A 7 -9.20 -3.32 10.82
CA LEU A 7 -8.84 -3.85 12.13
C LEU A 7 -8.57 -5.34 12.00
N VAL A 8 -7.46 -5.80 12.56
CA VAL A 8 -7.08 -7.21 12.59
C VAL A 8 -7.14 -7.68 14.05
N PRO A 9 -7.64 -8.90 14.33
CA PRO A 9 -7.60 -9.45 15.67
C PRO A 9 -6.15 -9.69 16.08
N ALA A 10 -5.75 -9.12 17.22
CA ALA A 10 -4.46 -9.38 17.85
C ALA A 10 -4.70 -9.94 19.26
N CYS A 11 -3.68 -10.63 19.77
CA CYS A 11 -3.63 -11.13 21.14
C CYS A 11 -2.38 -10.57 21.80
N ARG A 12 -2.50 -10.13 23.05
CA ARG A 12 -1.35 -9.79 23.87
C ARG A 12 -0.81 -11.07 24.49
N ASP A 13 0.51 -11.17 24.65
CA ASP A 13 1.15 -12.42 25.09
C ASP A 13 0.64 -12.92 26.45
N VAL A 14 0.25 -12.01 27.34
CA VAL A 14 -0.31 -12.34 28.67
C VAL A 14 -1.72 -12.92 28.63
N ASP A 15 -2.43 -12.75 27.52
CA ASP A 15 -3.82 -13.20 27.33
C ASP A 15 -3.89 -14.48 26.48
N ILE A 16 -2.74 -15.08 26.16
CA ILE A 16 -2.63 -16.38 25.51
C ILE A 16 -2.79 -17.45 26.60
N ASP A 17 -3.86 -18.24 26.52
CA ASP A 17 -4.05 -19.36 27.43
C ASP A 17 -3.00 -20.44 27.16
N ALA A 18 -2.18 -20.73 28.19
CA ALA A 18 -1.04 -21.64 28.11
C ALA A 18 -1.45 -23.11 27.83
N VAL A 19 -2.72 -23.47 28.09
CA VAL A 19 -3.21 -24.84 27.90
C VAL A 19 -3.81 -25.05 26.51
N SER A 20 -4.61 -24.09 26.02
CA SER A 20 -5.30 -24.20 24.74
C SER A 20 -4.58 -23.50 23.57
N GLY A 21 -3.60 -22.64 23.86
CA GLY A 21 -2.93 -21.80 22.86
C GLY A 21 -3.87 -20.78 22.20
N LYS A 22 -5.07 -20.56 22.77
CA LYS A 22 -6.06 -19.62 22.26
C LYS A 22 -6.02 -18.31 23.01
N CYS A 23 -6.42 -17.25 22.33
CA CYS A 23 -6.51 -15.93 22.94
C CYS A 23 -7.77 -15.85 23.83
N ALA A 24 -7.58 -15.58 25.12
CA ALA A 24 -8.67 -15.42 26.08
C ALA A 24 -9.41 -14.07 25.92
N ALA A 25 -8.69 -13.03 25.48
CA ALA A 25 -9.23 -11.70 25.22
C ALA A 25 -8.68 -11.13 23.92
N VAL A 26 -9.49 -11.14 22.86
CA VAL A 26 -9.12 -10.60 21.54
C VAL A 26 -9.19 -9.08 21.56
N VAL A 27 -8.13 -8.41 21.10
CA VAL A 27 -8.08 -6.96 20.90
C VAL A 27 -8.04 -6.64 19.41
N TRP A 28 -8.71 -5.55 19.01
CA TRP A 28 -8.75 -5.10 17.62
C TRP A 28 -7.74 -3.98 17.42
N VAL A 29 -6.74 -4.24 16.58
CA VAL A 29 -5.63 -3.31 16.34
C VAL A 29 -5.63 -2.89 14.88
N PRO A 30 -5.31 -1.62 14.56
CA PRO A 30 -5.12 -1.22 13.17
C PRO A 30 -4.12 -2.14 12.49
N GLN A 31 -4.48 -2.62 11.29
CA GLN A 31 -3.57 -3.42 10.50
C GLN A 31 -2.28 -2.61 10.25
N PRO A 32 -1.10 -3.12 10.61
CA PRO A 32 0.14 -2.46 10.26
C PRO A 32 0.25 -2.38 8.73
N SER A 33 0.50 -1.18 8.20
CA SER A 33 0.76 -1.04 6.77
C SER A 33 2.13 -1.63 6.46
N MET A 34 2.19 -2.53 5.47
CA MET A 34 3.46 -3.06 4.97
C MET A 34 4.26 -1.98 4.22
N PHE A 35 3.56 -1.00 3.66
CA PHE A 35 4.15 0.09 2.88
C PHE A 35 4.17 1.38 3.69
N PRO A 36 5.22 2.20 3.54
CA PRO A 36 5.26 3.54 4.11
C PRO A 36 4.12 4.38 3.51
N GLU A 37 3.67 5.36 4.27
CA GLU A 37 2.65 6.28 3.81
C GLU A 37 3.16 7.05 2.59
N LEU A 38 2.48 6.90 1.46
CA LEU A 38 2.81 7.61 0.23
C LEU A 38 1.96 8.88 0.15
N SER A 39 2.60 10.04 0.15
CA SER A 39 1.88 11.30 -0.01
C SER A 39 1.26 11.38 -1.41
N ILE A 40 0.15 12.12 -1.54
CA ILE A 40 -0.51 12.34 -2.84
C ILE A 40 0.47 13.02 -3.82
N ALA A 41 1.31 13.93 -3.32
CA ALA A 41 2.31 14.61 -4.14
C ALA A 41 3.35 13.63 -4.69
N ASP A 42 3.86 12.72 -3.85
CA ASP A 42 4.83 11.71 -4.29
C ASP A 42 4.22 10.71 -5.28
N ALA A 43 2.96 10.31 -5.04
CA ALA A 43 2.23 9.46 -5.98
C ALA A 43 2.06 10.12 -7.36
N GLN A 44 1.77 11.43 -7.40
CA GLN A 44 1.67 12.18 -8.65
C GLN A 44 3.01 12.29 -9.37
N LEU A 45 4.11 12.51 -8.64
CA LEU A 45 5.46 12.57 -9.22
C LEU A 45 5.86 11.24 -9.87
N ILE A 46 5.59 10.12 -9.19
CA ILE A 46 5.84 8.77 -9.73
C ILE A 46 5.00 8.54 -10.99
N GLY A 47 3.70 8.87 -10.94
CA GLY A 47 2.81 8.73 -12.09
C GLY A 47 3.26 9.57 -13.30
N ALA A 48 3.67 10.81 -13.07
CA ALA A 48 4.16 11.70 -14.12
C ALA A 48 5.45 11.19 -14.77
N ALA A 49 6.39 10.65 -13.98
CA ALA A 49 7.63 10.08 -14.49
C ALA A 49 7.36 8.87 -15.41
N ILE A 50 6.43 7.98 -15.02
CA ILE A 50 6.03 6.82 -15.84
C ILE A 50 5.41 7.30 -17.16
N LEU A 51 4.48 8.27 -17.10
CA LEU A 51 3.83 8.79 -18.31
C LEU A 51 4.83 9.45 -19.26
N LEU A 52 5.85 10.15 -18.74
CA LEU A 52 6.90 10.76 -19.55
C LEU A 52 7.68 9.73 -20.36
N LEU A 53 8.05 8.60 -19.75
CA LEU A 53 8.77 7.51 -20.45
C LEU A 53 7.92 6.96 -21.60
N TRP A 54 6.63 6.73 -21.37
CA TRP A 54 5.70 6.30 -22.41
C TRP A 54 5.54 7.34 -23.52
N ALA A 55 5.44 8.61 -23.16
CA ALA A 55 5.32 9.70 -24.12
C ALA A 55 6.55 9.77 -25.05
N VAL A 56 7.76 9.67 -24.51
CA VAL A 56 9.00 9.66 -25.30
C VAL A 56 9.03 8.47 -26.26
N ALA A 57 8.72 7.26 -25.78
CA ALA A 57 8.66 6.07 -26.62
C ALA A 57 7.61 6.20 -27.73
N TYR A 58 6.44 6.77 -27.42
CA TYR A 58 5.38 7.02 -28.39
C TYR A 58 5.83 8.02 -29.47
N VAL A 59 6.45 9.13 -29.08
CA VAL A 59 6.97 10.13 -30.02
C VAL A 59 7.99 9.50 -30.96
N PHE A 60 8.93 8.71 -30.44
CA PHE A 60 9.91 8.01 -31.29
C PHE A 60 9.24 7.05 -32.29
N ARG A 61 8.23 6.30 -31.83
CA ARG A 61 7.44 5.41 -32.69
C ARG A 61 6.69 6.18 -33.79
N VAL A 62 6.17 7.37 -33.48
CA VAL A 62 5.47 8.22 -34.45
C VAL A 62 6.45 8.78 -35.48
N LEU A 63 7.59 9.30 -35.04
CA LEU A 63 8.62 9.83 -35.94
C LEU A 63 9.13 8.75 -36.91
N ARG A 64 9.38 7.54 -36.43
CA ARG A 64 9.78 6.40 -37.28
C ARG A 64 8.73 5.99 -38.33
N LYS A 65 7.47 6.35 -38.15
CA LYS A 65 6.42 6.07 -39.15
C LYS A 65 6.26 7.20 -40.17
N LEU A 66 6.72 8.40 -39.83
CA LEU A 66 6.60 9.59 -40.66
C LEU A 66 7.80 9.76 -41.61
N PHE A 67 8.97 9.28 -41.21
CA PHE A 67 10.21 9.24 -42.01
C PHE A 67 10.55 7.80 -42.40
#